data_AF-N9R5H4-F1
#
_entry.id   AF-N9R5H4-F1
#
_cell.length_a   1.000
_cell.length_b   1.000
_cell.length_c   1.000
_cell.angle_alpha   90.00
_cell.angle_beta   90.00
_cell.angle_gamma   90.00
#
_symmetry.space_group_name_H-M   'P 1'
#
loop_
_entity.id
_entity.type
_entity.pdbx_description
1 polymer ?
#
loop_
_entity_poly.entity_id
_entity_poly.type
_entity_poly.pdbx_seq_one_letter_code
_entity_poly.pdbx_strand_id
1 'polypeptide(L)'
;MNTSYYQSSIDFFLNENKNAIFGQLARHHQHDLEDLQKNAWLEQIDFLKQELKEFCGHLYFEFSIPRMGKRVDNILIINNLIFVIEFKVGDKSYSNYAQNQTIDYCLDLQNFHEGSHNKTIIPILIATNAPSTTSQIDSSLDLTRCILCNKENFKATLIKILDHIKIEESLNIETWENSIYKPTPTIIEAAQALYKGHSVEEISRSDAGAINLSNTSILINEIIEDSKAQHRKSICFLTGVPGAGKTLAGLNIANERLKADESEHSVFLSGNGPLVDVLREALTRDSVESAKRSGQRILRTEAERKAKAFIQNIHHFRDDNLRTPHAPIEKVVVFDEAQRAWQKEQVSKFMQQKKGITNFDMSEPEYLISVMDRHEDWCAIICLIGGGQEINTGEAGVSEWIESLKTKYQSWDIYYSDKILAEPNTYLNNLDLSNWLEQHGHQKN
;
A
#
# COMPACT_ATOMS: atom_id res chain seq x y z
N MET A 1 -12.98 -9.72 0.46
CA MET A 1 -12.37 -9.61 1.80
C MET A 1 -12.70 -8.22 2.33
N ASN A 2 -13.17 -8.09 3.56
CA ASN A 2 -13.56 -6.78 4.10
C ASN A 2 -12.32 -5.97 4.51
N THR A 3 -12.42 -4.65 4.41
CA THR A 3 -11.38 -3.68 4.82
C THR A 3 -11.17 -3.67 6.32
N SER A 4 -12.22 -3.96 7.09
CA SER A 4 -12.25 -4.08 8.55
C SER A 4 -12.43 -5.54 9.01
N TYR A 5 -12.13 -5.83 10.27
CA TYR A 5 -12.45 -7.16 10.86
C TYR A 5 -13.91 -7.25 11.32
N TYR A 6 -14.49 -6.11 11.65
CA TYR A 6 -15.91 -5.96 11.95
C TYR A 6 -16.36 -4.58 11.47
N GLN A 7 -17.55 -4.53 10.87
CA GLN A 7 -18.21 -3.29 10.50
C GLN A 7 -19.71 -3.44 10.62
N SER A 8 -20.39 -2.37 11.04
CA SER A 8 -21.85 -2.31 11.05
C SER A 8 -22.34 -0.88 11.26
N SER A 9 -23.63 -0.65 11.04
CA SER A 9 -24.30 0.54 11.58
C SER A 9 -24.25 0.52 13.12
N ILE A 10 -24.20 1.69 13.75
CA ILE A 10 -24.22 1.81 15.23
C ILE A 10 -25.43 1.09 15.83
N ASP A 11 -26.63 1.21 15.24
CA ASP A 11 -27.83 0.54 15.73
C ASP A 11 -27.67 -0.99 15.79
N PHE A 12 -27.19 -1.59 14.69
CA PHE A 12 -26.90 -3.02 14.66
C PHE A 12 -25.81 -3.41 15.67
N PHE A 13 -24.71 -2.66 15.75
CA PHE A 13 -23.64 -2.89 16.74
C PHE A 13 -24.17 -2.88 18.18
N LEU A 14 -25.07 -1.95 18.53
CA LEU A 14 -25.65 -1.86 19.86
C LEU A 14 -26.49 -3.09 20.20
N ASN A 15 -27.25 -3.60 19.23
CA ASN A 15 -28.14 -4.75 19.39
C ASN A 15 -27.44 -6.12 19.24
N GLU A 16 -26.28 -6.18 18.59
CA GLU A 16 -25.55 -7.43 18.39
C GLU A 16 -24.89 -7.94 19.67
N ASN A 17 -24.85 -9.26 19.88
CA ASN A 17 -24.23 -9.84 21.07
C ASN A 17 -22.70 -9.56 21.09
N LYS A 18 -22.17 -9.15 22.26
CA LYS A 18 -20.74 -8.90 22.46
C LYS A 18 -19.83 -10.03 21.95
N ASN A 19 -20.18 -11.28 22.25
CA ASN A 19 -19.39 -12.44 21.85
C ASN A 19 -19.49 -12.72 20.35
N ALA A 20 -20.59 -12.32 19.70
CA ALA A 20 -20.71 -12.41 18.25
C ALA A 20 -19.75 -11.41 17.58
N ILE A 21 -19.76 -10.15 18.01
CA ILE A 21 -18.82 -9.11 17.54
C ILE A 21 -17.38 -9.56 17.75
N PHE A 22 -17.03 -10.00 18.97
CA PHE A 22 -15.70 -10.53 19.27
C PHE A 22 -15.35 -11.75 18.40
N GLY A 23 -16.30 -12.66 18.16
CA GLY A 23 -16.11 -13.81 17.29
C GLY A 23 -15.79 -13.40 15.85
N GLN A 24 -16.40 -12.33 15.33
CA GLN A 24 -16.05 -11.78 14.02
C GLN A 24 -14.64 -11.19 14.00
N LEU A 25 -14.25 -10.43 15.04
CA LEU A 25 -12.88 -9.91 15.17
C LEU A 25 -11.85 -11.03 15.21
N ALA A 26 -12.05 -12.01 16.09
CA ALA A 26 -11.16 -13.15 16.28
C ALA A 26 -11.04 -13.99 15.00
N ARG A 27 -12.12 -14.15 14.23
CA ARG A 27 -12.13 -14.90 12.97
C ARG A 27 -11.27 -14.25 11.89
N HIS A 28 -11.24 -12.92 11.82
CA HIS A 28 -10.48 -12.19 10.81
C HIS A 28 -9.03 -11.87 11.24
N HIS A 29 -8.71 -12.06 12.52
CA HIS A 29 -7.36 -11.91 13.04
C HIS A 29 -6.43 -13.01 12.52
N GLN A 30 -5.35 -12.63 11.85
CA GLN A 30 -4.44 -13.55 11.14
C GLN A 30 -3.29 -14.09 11.99
N HIS A 31 -3.16 -13.62 13.23
CA HIS A 31 -2.10 -13.98 14.17
C HIS A 31 -2.67 -14.70 15.39
N ASP A 32 -1.79 -15.18 16.26
CA ASP A 32 -2.21 -15.76 17.53
C ASP A 32 -2.90 -14.66 18.37
N LEU A 33 -4.12 -14.96 18.82
CA LEU A 33 -4.89 -14.01 19.62
C LEU A 33 -4.40 -14.01 21.07
N GLU A 34 -3.54 -13.05 21.39
CA GLU A 34 -3.02 -12.84 22.74
C GLU A 34 -4.10 -12.33 23.71
N ASP A 35 -3.94 -12.64 25.00
CA ASP A 35 -4.89 -12.22 26.05
C ASP A 35 -5.03 -10.69 26.14
N LEU A 36 -3.95 -9.95 25.90
CA LEU A 36 -3.98 -8.48 25.89
C LEU A 36 -4.89 -7.95 24.78
N GLN A 37 -4.73 -8.46 23.55
CA GLN A 37 -5.57 -8.07 22.41
C GLN A 37 -7.04 -8.45 22.65
N LYS A 38 -7.28 -9.67 23.13
CA LYS A 38 -8.62 -10.14 23.47
C LYS A 38 -9.30 -9.23 24.49
N ASN A 39 -8.62 -8.91 25.58
CA ASN A 39 -9.17 -8.06 26.64
C ASN A 39 -9.38 -6.62 26.16
N ALA A 40 -8.47 -6.10 25.34
CA ALA A 40 -8.61 -4.79 24.71
C ALA A 40 -9.88 -4.71 23.85
N TRP A 41 -10.11 -5.67 22.94
CA TRP A 41 -11.34 -5.68 22.14
C TRP A 41 -12.61 -5.80 22.98
N LEU A 42 -12.61 -6.66 24.00
CA LEU A 42 -13.78 -6.81 24.87
C LEU A 42 -14.09 -5.52 25.64
N GLU A 43 -13.08 -4.78 26.09
CA GLU A 43 -13.26 -3.48 26.74
C GLU A 43 -13.71 -2.40 25.73
N GLN A 44 -13.14 -2.36 24.52
CA GLN A 44 -13.56 -1.46 23.45
C GLN A 44 -15.04 -1.67 23.07
N ILE A 45 -15.47 -2.93 22.93
CA ILE A 45 -16.87 -3.26 22.59
C ILE A 45 -17.82 -2.76 23.69
N ASP A 46 -17.52 -3.03 24.96
CA ASP A 46 -18.35 -2.58 26.08
C ASP A 46 -18.40 -1.05 26.16
N PHE A 47 -17.24 -0.40 26.02
CA PHE A 47 -17.11 1.05 26.02
C PHE A 47 -17.97 1.67 24.92
N LEU A 48 -17.79 1.24 23.67
CA LEU A 48 -18.50 1.84 22.53
C LEU A 48 -20.00 1.54 22.59
N LYS A 49 -20.42 0.37 23.09
CA LYS A 49 -21.84 0.07 23.31
C LYS A 49 -22.49 0.99 24.34
N GLN A 50 -21.74 1.38 25.38
CA GLN A 50 -22.23 2.31 26.38
C GLN A 50 -22.33 3.73 25.81
N GLU A 51 -21.25 4.20 25.19
CA GLU A 51 -21.10 5.59 24.80
C GLU A 51 -21.87 5.97 23.54
N LEU A 52 -22.14 5.02 22.62
CA LEU A 52 -22.75 5.31 21.32
C LEU A 52 -24.29 5.23 21.27
N LYS A 53 -24.98 5.00 22.39
CA LYS A 53 -26.45 4.76 22.42
C LYS A 53 -27.33 5.84 21.79
N GLU A 54 -26.85 7.08 21.76
CA GLU A 54 -27.60 8.24 21.26
C GLU A 54 -27.13 8.71 19.88
N PHE A 55 -26.26 7.94 19.22
CA PHE A 55 -25.68 8.31 17.93
C PHE A 55 -26.15 7.38 16.82
N CYS A 56 -26.26 7.94 15.62
CA CYS A 56 -26.53 7.20 14.38
C CYS A 56 -25.30 7.32 13.47
N GLY A 57 -24.91 6.23 12.82
CA GLY A 57 -23.68 6.20 12.05
C GLY A 57 -23.20 4.79 11.76
N HIS A 58 -21.94 4.66 11.37
CA HIS A 58 -21.27 3.39 11.11
C HIS A 58 -20.00 3.26 11.94
N LEU A 59 -19.70 2.04 12.35
CA LEU A 59 -18.55 1.69 13.16
C LEU A 59 -17.77 0.58 12.49
N TYR A 60 -16.45 0.76 12.46
CA TYR A 60 -15.48 -0.21 11.96
C TYR A 60 -14.50 -0.52 13.08
N PHE A 61 -14.12 -1.79 13.21
CA PHE A 61 -13.01 -2.22 14.05
C PHE A 61 -11.89 -2.76 13.17
N GLU A 62 -10.65 -2.48 13.57
CA GLU A 62 -9.45 -2.99 12.93
C GLU A 62 -9.46 -2.64 11.43
N PHE A 63 -9.73 -1.38 11.11
CA PHE A 63 -9.84 -0.92 9.72
C PHE A 63 -8.46 -0.83 9.07
N SER A 64 -8.24 -1.60 8.01
CA SER A 64 -7.00 -1.59 7.23
C SER A 64 -6.91 -0.35 6.36
N ILE A 65 -5.91 0.49 6.57
CA ILE A 65 -5.60 1.58 5.64
C ILE A 65 -4.97 0.97 4.38
N PRO A 66 -5.50 1.24 3.17
CA PRO A 66 -5.01 0.65 1.93
C PRO A 66 -3.49 0.84 1.76
N ARG A 67 -2.80 -0.27 1.49
CA ARG A 67 -1.36 -0.37 1.17
C ARG A 67 -0.36 0.14 2.23
N MET A 68 -0.83 0.74 3.33
CA MET A 68 0.03 1.29 4.38
C MET A 68 0.51 0.25 5.41
N GLY A 69 -0.06 -0.97 5.39
CA GLY A 69 0.28 -2.02 6.36
C GLY A 69 -0.13 -1.67 7.79
N LYS A 70 -1.09 -0.75 7.95
CA LYS A 70 -1.57 -0.22 9.22
C LYS A 70 -3.05 -0.53 9.41
N ARG A 71 -3.45 -0.74 10.66
CA ARG A 71 -4.86 -0.85 11.06
C ARG A 71 -5.18 0.18 12.13
N VAL A 72 -6.35 0.80 11.98
CA VAL A 72 -6.94 1.68 12.99
C VAL A 72 -7.81 0.82 13.91
N ASP A 73 -7.68 1.00 15.23
CA ASP A 73 -8.52 0.29 16.21
C ASP A 73 -10.00 0.46 15.87
N ASN A 74 -10.46 1.71 15.74
CA ASN A 74 -11.82 2.02 15.37
C ASN A 74 -11.94 3.21 14.40
N ILE A 75 -12.85 3.09 13.44
CA ILE A 75 -13.36 4.23 12.67
C ILE A 75 -14.83 4.37 12.97
N LEU A 76 -15.25 5.56 13.40
CA LEU A 76 -16.64 5.92 13.64
C LEU A 76 -17.04 7.00 12.63
N ILE A 77 -18.10 6.76 11.88
CA ILE A 77 -18.62 7.73 10.91
C ILE A 77 -20.00 8.17 11.36
N ILE A 78 -20.15 9.46 11.66
CA ILE A 78 -21.42 10.09 12.02
C ILE A 78 -21.60 11.29 11.09
N ASN A 79 -22.74 11.33 10.39
CA ASN A 79 -23.01 12.28 9.30
C ASN A 79 -21.92 12.18 8.21
N ASN A 80 -21.05 13.19 8.10
CA ASN A 80 -19.91 13.21 7.17
C ASN A 80 -18.58 13.46 7.89
N LEU A 81 -18.56 13.22 9.22
CA LEU A 81 -17.35 13.24 10.04
C LEU A 81 -16.81 11.82 10.19
N ILE A 82 -15.50 11.68 10.01
CA ILE A 82 -14.77 10.42 10.21
C ILE A 82 -13.93 10.57 11.47
N PHE A 83 -14.30 9.85 12.52
CA PHE A 83 -13.54 9.80 13.76
C PHE A 83 -12.61 8.59 13.72
N VAL A 84 -11.30 8.85 13.76
CA VAL A 84 -10.26 7.82 13.84
C VAL A 84 -9.92 7.68 15.30
N ILE A 85 -10.27 6.54 15.89
CA ILE A 85 -10.20 6.32 17.33
C ILE A 85 -9.12 5.29 17.60
N GLU A 86 -8.13 5.68 18.40
CA GLU A 86 -7.09 4.81 18.93
C GLU A 86 -7.36 4.54 20.42
N PHE A 87 -7.33 3.29 20.83
CA PHE A 87 -7.52 2.91 22.23
C PHE A 87 -6.20 2.56 22.92
N LYS A 88 -6.05 3.07 24.13
CA LYS A 88 -5.05 2.65 25.11
C LYS A 88 -5.77 2.23 26.38
N VAL A 89 -6.25 0.99 26.36
CA VAL A 89 -7.00 0.37 27.44
C VAL A 89 -6.13 0.24 28.69
N GLY A 90 -6.59 0.80 29.81
CA GLY A 90 -5.90 0.75 31.10
C GLY A 90 -4.93 1.91 31.35
N ASP A 91 -4.52 2.63 30.30
CA ASP A 91 -3.54 3.71 30.39
C ASP A 91 -4.05 4.89 31.22
N LYS A 92 -3.15 5.46 32.01
CA LYS A 92 -3.40 6.58 32.93
C LYS A 92 -2.90 7.93 32.39
N SER A 93 -2.36 7.95 31.18
CA SER A 93 -1.83 9.16 30.53
C SER A 93 -1.94 9.06 29.02
N TYR A 94 -1.91 10.22 28.36
CA TYR A 94 -1.96 10.33 26.91
C TYR A 94 -0.54 10.44 26.35
N SER A 95 0.09 9.31 26.01
CA SER A 95 1.45 9.34 25.47
C SER A 95 1.52 10.12 24.15
N ASN A 96 2.59 10.89 23.94
CA ASN A 96 2.81 11.58 22.67
C ASN A 96 2.92 10.59 21.50
N TYR A 97 3.44 9.38 21.76
CA TYR A 97 3.51 8.32 20.76
C TYR A 97 2.13 7.92 20.25
N ALA A 98 1.18 7.62 21.15
CA ALA A 98 -0.18 7.24 20.76
C ALA A 98 -0.93 8.39 20.07
N GLN A 99 -0.72 9.64 20.52
CA GLN A 99 -1.29 10.82 19.86
C GLN A 99 -0.78 10.95 18.41
N ASN A 100 0.54 10.87 18.21
CA ASN A 100 1.15 10.95 16.89
C ASN A 100 0.69 9.79 16.00
N GLN A 101 0.60 8.58 16.54
CA GLN A 101 0.09 7.41 15.81
C GLN A 101 -1.35 7.63 15.31
N THR A 102 -2.23 8.18 16.16
CA THR A 102 -3.62 8.47 15.79
C THR A 102 -3.69 9.51 14.68
N ILE A 103 -2.91 10.58 14.80
CA ILE A 103 -2.81 11.63 13.77
C ILE A 103 -2.26 11.04 12.46
N ASP A 104 -1.25 10.18 12.54
CA ASP A 104 -0.67 9.52 11.38
C ASP A 104 -1.69 8.64 10.65
N TYR A 105 -2.58 7.95 11.37
CA TYR A 105 -3.69 7.23 10.74
C TYR A 105 -4.67 8.14 10.02
N CYS A 106 -5.03 9.29 10.61
CA CYS A 106 -5.88 10.27 9.93
C CYS A 106 -5.23 10.78 8.65
N LEU A 107 -3.94 11.14 8.73
CA LEU A 107 -3.19 11.63 7.58
C LEU A 107 -3.03 10.54 6.51
N ASP A 108 -2.81 9.29 6.89
CA ASP A 108 -2.71 8.19 5.93
C ASP A 108 -4.06 7.95 5.23
N LEU A 109 -5.19 8.01 5.94
CA LEU A 109 -6.52 7.96 5.31
C LEU A 109 -6.74 9.15 4.37
N GLN A 110 -6.47 10.38 4.80
CA GLN A 110 -6.65 11.58 3.98
C GLN A 110 -5.79 11.56 2.71
N ASN A 111 -4.63 10.90 2.77
CA ASN A 111 -3.66 10.90 1.69
C ASN A 111 -3.72 9.70 0.76
N PHE A 112 -4.30 8.56 1.18
CA PHE A 112 -4.21 7.31 0.41
C PHE A 112 -5.54 6.59 0.19
N HIS A 113 -6.61 7.01 0.86
CA HIS A 113 -7.93 6.40 0.71
C HIS A 113 -8.83 7.39 -0.02
N GLU A 114 -9.24 7.06 -1.26
CA GLU A 114 -9.94 8.00 -2.14
C GLU A 114 -11.20 8.58 -1.47
N GLY A 115 -11.98 7.75 -0.79
CA GLY A 115 -13.19 8.15 -0.09
C GLY A 115 -12.95 9.19 1.01
N SER A 116 -11.72 9.29 1.51
CA SER A 116 -11.33 10.16 2.62
C SER A 116 -10.69 11.49 2.20
N HIS A 117 -10.31 11.70 0.93
CA HIS A 117 -9.50 12.86 0.50
C HIS A 117 -10.08 14.23 0.91
N ASN A 118 -11.40 14.39 0.80
CA ASN A 118 -12.10 15.64 1.04
C ASN A 118 -13.05 15.54 2.24
N LYS A 119 -12.71 14.69 3.21
CA LYS A 119 -13.54 14.43 4.39
C LYS A 119 -12.89 15.03 5.62
N THR A 120 -13.73 15.48 6.55
CA THR A 120 -13.27 15.94 7.86
C THR A 120 -12.96 14.72 8.70
N ILE A 121 -11.66 14.50 8.95
CA ILE A 121 -11.16 13.40 9.77
C ILE A 121 -10.70 13.94 11.12
N ILE A 122 -11.12 13.32 12.21
CA ILE A 122 -10.85 13.80 13.56
C ILE A 122 -10.14 12.70 14.36
N PRO A 123 -8.89 12.93 14.79
CA PRO A 123 -8.14 11.98 15.61
C PRO A 123 -8.65 12.02 17.05
N ILE A 124 -9.03 10.86 17.59
CA ILE A 124 -9.39 10.67 19.00
C ILE A 124 -8.49 9.59 19.61
N LEU A 125 -7.78 9.95 20.68
CA LEU A 125 -7.06 9.01 21.51
C LEU A 125 -7.84 8.78 22.80
N ILE A 126 -8.15 7.51 23.08
CA ILE A 126 -8.85 7.10 24.30
C ILE A 126 -7.87 6.41 25.24
N ALA A 127 -7.52 7.06 26.35
CA ALA A 127 -6.79 6.43 27.45
C ALA A 127 -7.74 6.21 28.63
N THR A 128 -8.15 4.96 28.86
CA THR A 128 -9.40 4.70 29.61
C THR A 128 -9.35 5.10 31.09
N ASN A 129 -8.16 5.20 31.69
CA ASN A 129 -7.94 5.59 33.09
C ASN A 129 -7.19 6.92 33.25
N ALA A 130 -7.03 7.68 32.16
CA ALA A 130 -6.37 8.98 32.20
C ALA A 130 -7.30 10.09 32.71
N PRO A 131 -6.77 11.18 33.28
CA PRO A 131 -7.58 12.32 33.69
C PRO A 131 -8.31 12.98 32.52
N SER A 132 -9.50 13.53 32.79
CA SER A 132 -10.27 14.29 31.81
C SER A 132 -9.52 15.56 31.39
N THR A 133 -9.40 15.77 30.09
CA THR A 133 -8.75 16.94 29.48
C THR A 133 -9.73 17.67 28.56
N THR A 134 -9.61 18.99 28.47
CA THR A 134 -10.28 19.78 27.44
C THR A 134 -9.42 19.82 26.19
N SER A 135 -9.91 19.26 25.08
CA SER A 135 -9.24 19.33 23.79
C SER A 135 -9.73 20.52 22.97
N GLN A 136 -8.82 21.14 22.20
CA GLN A 136 -9.16 22.18 21.24
C GLN A 136 -9.61 21.53 19.93
N ILE A 137 -10.90 21.69 19.60
CA ILE A 137 -11.51 21.06 18.41
C ILE A 137 -10.83 21.56 17.13
N ASP A 138 -10.60 22.86 16.99
CA ASP A 138 -10.03 23.43 15.77
C ASP A 138 -8.64 22.86 15.45
N SER A 139 -7.77 22.70 16.46
CA SER A 139 -6.45 22.09 16.26
C SER A 139 -6.51 20.62 15.81
N SER A 140 -7.60 19.92 16.11
CA SER A 140 -7.81 18.54 15.65
C SER A 140 -8.35 18.46 14.23
N LEU A 141 -9.06 19.50 13.76
CA LEU A 141 -9.50 19.61 12.35
C LEU A 141 -8.32 19.78 11.40
N ASP A 142 -7.30 20.52 11.83
CA ASP A 142 -6.05 20.69 11.09
C ASP A 142 -5.09 19.49 11.30
N LEU A 143 -5.52 18.43 11.99
CA LEU A 143 -4.70 17.26 12.35
C LEU A 143 -3.39 17.59 13.09
N THR A 144 -3.32 18.76 13.75
CA THR A 144 -2.13 19.19 14.52
C THR A 144 -2.11 18.62 15.94
N ARG A 145 -3.28 18.27 16.47
CA ARG A 145 -3.47 17.71 17.82
C ARG A 145 -4.54 16.64 17.82
N CYS A 146 -4.40 15.68 18.72
CA CYS A 146 -5.39 14.66 18.96
C CYS A 146 -6.45 15.14 19.98
N ILE A 147 -7.71 14.75 19.80
CA ILE A 147 -8.72 14.85 20.84
C ILE A 147 -8.42 13.79 21.90
N LEU A 148 -8.36 14.18 23.17
CA LEU A 148 -7.95 13.32 24.28
C LEU A 148 -9.17 12.95 25.11
N CYS A 149 -9.52 11.67 25.07
CA CYS A 149 -10.71 11.14 25.72
C CYS A 149 -10.41 10.01 26.71
N ASN A 150 -11.34 9.81 27.64
CA ASN A 150 -11.38 8.72 28.59
C ASN A 150 -12.84 8.22 28.74
N LYS A 151 -13.08 7.38 29.74
CA LYS A 151 -14.42 6.83 30.07
C LYS A 151 -15.44 7.89 30.52
N GLU A 152 -15.02 9.07 30.92
CA GLU A 152 -15.90 10.09 31.50
C GLU A 152 -16.26 11.19 30.50
N ASN A 153 -15.38 11.50 29.54
CA ASN A 153 -15.55 12.67 28.68
C ASN A 153 -15.84 12.36 27.20
N PHE A 154 -15.76 11.10 26.75
CA PHE A 154 -15.85 10.75 25.34
C PHE A 154 -17.18 11.18 24.70
N LYS A 155 -18.33 10.72 25.22
CA LYS A 155 -19.65 11.10 24.70
C LYS A 155 -19.88 12.61 24.67
N ALA A 156 -19.56 13.30 25.77
CA ALA A 156 -19.71 14.75 25.86
C ALA A 156 -18.82 15.50 24.85
N THR A 157 -17.64 14.97 24.56
CA THR A 157 -16.71 15.53 23.56
C THR A 157 -17.23 15.29 22.15
N LEU A 158 -17.76 14.10 21.86
CA LEU A 158 -18.34 13.77 20.56
C LEU A 158 -19.53 14.68 20.22
N ILE A 159 -20.43 14.92 21.17
CA ILE A 159 -21.56 15.87 21.01
C ILE A 159 -21.04 17.27 20.69
N LYS A 160 -20.06 17.78 21.47
CA LYS A 160 -19.48 19.11 21.23
C LYS A 160 -18.88 19.24 19.83
N ILE A 161 -18.22 18.20 19.33
CA ILE A 161 -17.62 18.22 17.99
C ILE A 161 -18.71 18.26 16.91
N LEU A 162 -19.75 17.43 17.04
CA LEU A 162 -20.88 17.41 16.12
C LEU A 162 -21.62 18.75 16.06
N ASP A 163 -21.84 19.37 17.23
CA ASP A 163 -22.46 20.68 17.35
C ASP A 163 -21.60 21.81 16.75
N HIS A 164 -20.27 21.68 16.83
CA HIS A 164 -19.31 22.67 16.31
C HIS A 164 -19.24 22.66 14.79
N ILE A 165 -19.25 21.48 14.14
CA ILE A 165 -18.93 21.35 12.71
C ILE A 165 -20.17 21.36 11.80
N LYS A 166 -21.40 21.28 12.34
CA LYS A 166 -22.70 21.40 11.63
C LYS A 166 -22.65 21.03 10.13
N ILE A 167 -22.58 19.73 9.85
CA ILE A 167 -22.63 19.23 8.47
C ILE A 167 -24.05 18.75 8.16
N GLU A 168 -24.62 19.26 7.06
CA GLU A 168 -25.98 18.93 6.61
C GLU A 168 -26.04 17.69 5.70
N GLU A 169 -24.92 17.33 5.05
CA GLU A 169 -24.85 16.16 4.17
C GLU A 169 -24.29 14.92 4.88
N SER A 170 -24.86 13.75 4.59
CA SER A 170 -24.36 12.45 5.06
C SER A 170 -23.37 11.84 4.06
N LEU A 171 -22.30 11.21 4.56
CA LEU A 171 -21.38 10.43 3.75
C LEU A 171 -22.08 9.20 3.15
N ASN A 172 -21.87 8.93 1.85
CA ASN A 172 -22.21 7.61 1.30
C ASN A 172 -21.20 6.58 1.84
N ILE A 173 -21.68 5.76 2.76
CA ILE A 173 -20.88 4.78 3.49
C ILE A 173 -20.35 3.69 2.56
N GLU A 174 -21.18 3.17 1.66
CA GLU A 174 -20.79 2.11 0.73
C GLU A 174 -19.71 2.58 -0.23
N THR A 175 -19.83 3.80 -0.76
CA THR A 175 -18.79 4.40 -1.61
C THR A 175 -17.50 4.64 -0.84
N TRP A 176 -17.60 5.16 0.39
CA TRP A 176 -16.42 5.40 1.22
C TRP A 176 -15.69 4.10 1.55
N GLU A 177 -16.42 3.08 2.00
CA GLU A 177 -15.84 1.80 2.43
C GLU A 177 -15.13 1.06 1.29
N ASN A 178 -15.71 1.11 0.08
CA ASN A 178 -15.19 0.43 -1.10
C ASN A 178 -14.23 1.30 -1.93
N SER A 179 -13.85 2.47 -1.41
CA SER A 179 -12.91 3.36 -2.10
C SER A 179 -11.52 2.73 -2.21
N ILE A 180 -10.89 2.93 -3.37
CA ILE A 180 -9.60 2.33 -3.67
C ILE A 180 -8.45 3.09 -3.01
N TYR A 181 -7.27 2.45 -3.00
CA TYR A 181 -6.02 3.16 -2.79
C TYR A 181 -5.84 4.25 -3.87
N LYS A 182 -5.65 5.49 -3.43
CA LYS A 182 -5.35 6.63 -4.30
C LYS A 182 -4.50 7.64 -3.54
N PRO A 183 -3.20 7.80 -3.83
CA PRO A 183 -2.41 8.85 -3.24
C PRO A 183 -2.90 10.21 -3.74
N THR A 184 -2.92 11.22 -2.87
CA THR A 184 -3.27 12.60 -3.27
C THR A 184 -2.20 13.19 -4.19
N PRO A 185 -2.55 14.16 -5.07
CA PRO A 185 -1.58 14.83 -5.94
C PRO A 185 -0.38 15.41 -5.17
N THR A 186 -0.62 16.01 -4.01
CA THR A 186 0.43 16.57 -3.15
C THR A 186 1.41 15.50 -2.64
N ILE A 187 0.93 14.29 -2.37
CA ILE A 187 1.78 13.16 -1.96
C ILE A 187 2.59 12.63 -3.15
N ILE A 188 1.98 12.58 -4.34
CA ILE A 188 2.67 12.17 -5.56
C ILE A 188 3.77 13.17 -5.92
N GLU A 189 3.45 14.46 -5.97
CA GLU A 189 4.42 15.54 -6.21
C GLU A 189 5.56 15.50 -5.20
N ALA A 190 5.23 15.27 -3.92
CA ALA A 190 6.24 15.23 -2.90
C ALA A 190 7.11 13.97 -2.98
N ALA A 191 6.54 12.80 -3.32
CA ALA A 191 7.30 11.59 -3.60
C ALA A 191 8.26 11.77 -4.79
N GLN A 192 7.83 12.45 -5.85
CA GLN A 192 8.71 12.82 -6.97
C GLN A 192 9.84 13.77 -6.53
N ALA A 193 9.51 14.78 -5.72
CA ALA A 193 10.47 15.77 -5.24
C ALA A 193 11.53 15.14 -4.33
N LEU A 194 11.13 14.19 -3.48
CA LEU A 194 12.06 13.37 -2.70
C LEU A 194 13.13 12.78 -3.63
N TYR A 195 12.71 12.06 -4.65
CA TYR A 195 13.67 11.39 -5.52
C TYR A 195 14.51 12.37 -6.36
N LYS A 196 13.94 13.49 -6.86
CA LYS A 196 14.70 14.51 -7.61
C LYS A 196 15.77 15.21 -6.75
N GLY A 197 15.50 15.45 -5.47
CA GLY A 197 16.40 16.17 -4.57
C GLY A 197 17.54 15.33 -3.99
N HIS A 198 17.52 14.02 -4.25
CA HIS A 198 18.54 13.09 -3.82
C HIS A 198 19.29 12.60 -5.06
N SER A 199 20.56 12.96 -5.20
CA SER A 199 21.42 12.44 -6.25
C SER A 199 21.63 10.95 -5.99
N VAL A 200 20.73 10.15 -6.55
CA VAL A 200 20.80 8.69 -6.66
C VAL A 200 22.14 8.26 -7.30
N GLU A 201 22.78 9.19 -8.01
CA GLU A 201 24.17 9.16 -8.46
C GLU A 201 25.19 8.83 -7.35
N GLU A 202 24.98 9.23 -6.09
CA GLU A 202 25.89 8.91 -4.97
C GLU A 202 25.83 7.44 -4.53
N ILE A 203 24.70 6.76 -4.78
CA ILE A 203 24.52 5.31 -4.52
C ILE A 203 25.21 4.48 -5.63
N SER A 204 25.43 5.08 -6.80
CA SER A 204 25.94 4.44 -8.02
C SER A 204 27.40 4.83 -8.31
N ARG A 205 28.33 4.40 -7.46
CA ARG A 205 29.78 4.58 -7.70
C ARG A 205 30.37 3.49 -8.61
N SER A 206 29.85 3.33 -9.82
CA SER A 206 30.51 2.53 -10.87
C SER A 206 30.33 3.15 -12.26
N ASP A 207 31.37 3.83 -12.73
CA ASP A 207 31.39 4.68 -13.94
C ASP A 207 31.08 3.94 -15.26
N ALA A 208 31.16 2.62 -15.31
CA ALA A 208 30.78 1.82 -16.49
C ALA A 208 29.28 1.44 -16.52
N GLY A 209 28.58 1.47 -15.37
CA GLY A 209 27.16 1.10 -15.27
C GLY A 209 26.21 2.24 -15.64
N ALA A 210 26.61 3.49 -15.40
CA ALA A 210 25.75 4.67 -15.55
C ALA A 210 25.25 4.89 -16.99
N ILE A 211 26.10 4.69 -18.00
CA ILE A 211 25.75 4.87 -19.42
C ILE A 211 24.77 3.79 -19.91
N ASN A 212 24.97 2.54 -19.47
CA ASN A 212 24.05 1.44 -19.82
C ASN A 212 22.71 1.58 -19.11
N LEU A 213 22.70 2.08 -17.87
CA LEU A 213 21.47 2.36 -17.12
C LEU A 213 20.64 3.46 -17.80
N SER A 214 21.27 4.55 -18.29
CA SER A 214 20.54 5.62 -18.98
C SER A 214 19.90 5.15 -20.29
N ASN A 215 20.62 4.36 -21.09
CA ASN A 215 20.08 3.84 -22.35
C ASN A 215 18.92 2.85 -22.10
N THR A 216 19.06 2.02 -21.06
CA THR A 216 18.01 1.09 -20.63
C THR A 216 16.73 1.85 -20.24
N SER A 217 16.86 2.91 -19.43
CA SER A 217 15.71 3.72 -19.03
C SER A 217 15.04 4.40 -20.22
N ILE A 218 15.83 4.95 -21.17
CA ILE A 218 15.30 5.56 -22.40
C ILE A 218 14.48 4.54 -23.20
N LEU A 219 15.04 3.36 -23.46
CA LEU A 219 14.36 2.31 -24.22
C LEU A 219 13.07 1.84 -23.53
N ILE A 220 13.09 1.63 -22.21
CA ILE A 220 11.89 1.24 -21.47
C ILE A 220 10.83 2.35 -21.56
N ASN A 221 11.24 3.61 -21.46
CA ASN A 221 10.32 4.73 -21.62
C ASN A 221 9.70 4.77 -23.03
N GLU A 222 10.48 4.52 -24.09
CA GLU A 222 9.96 4.43 -25.46
C GLU A 222 8.91 3.32 -25.58
N ILE A 223 9.17 2.13 -25.01
CA ILE A 223 8.21 1.02 -25.00
C ILE A 223 6.90 1.41 -24.29
N ILE A 224 7.00 2.14 -23.16
CA ILE A 224 5.83 2.61 -22.41
C ILE A 224 5.03 3.63 -23.24
N GLU A 225 5.69 4.61 -23.87
CA GLU A 225 5.01 5.58 -24.75
C GLU A 225 4.32 4.90 -25.93
N ASP A 226 4.99 3.94 -26.56
CA ASP A 226 4.41 3.17 -27.66
C ASP A 226 3.19 2.36 -27.21
N SER A 227 3.26 1.76 -26.03
CA SER A 227 2.13 1.03 -25.42
C SER A 227 0.95 1.96 -25.15
N LYS A 228 1.21 3.15 -24.60
CA LYS A 228 0.18 4.18 -24.36
C LYS A 228 -0.45 4.66 -25.66
N ALA A 229 0.36 5.03 -26.65
CA ALA A 229 -0.10 5.57 -27.92
C ALA A 229 -0.93 4.57 -28.73
N GLN A 230 -0.66 3.27 -28.55
CA GLN A 230 -1.30 2.20 -29.31
C GLN A 230 -2.35 1.43 -28.51
N HIS A 231 -2.63 1.83 -27.27
CA HIS A 231 -3.54 1.11 -26.36
C HIS A 231 -3.18 -0.37 -26.22
N ARG A 232 -1.90 -0.63 -25.95
CA ARG A 232 -1.34 -1.97 -25.77
C ARG A 232 -0.82 -2.16 -24.35
N LYS A 233 -0.75 -3.42 -23.93
CA LYS A 233 -0.18 -3.82 -22.63
C LYS A 233 1.19 -4.43 -22.89
N SER A 234 2.17 -4.07 -22.09
CA SER A 234 3.55 -4.50 -22.30
C SER A 234 4.20 -5.05 -21.04
N ILE A 235 5.10 -6.00 -21.22
CA ILE A 235 5.95 -6.52 -20.14
C ILE A 235 7.41 -6.55 -20.59
N CYS A 236 8.28 -5.95 -19.79
CA CYS A 236 9.70 -5.80 -20.08
C CYS A 236 10.53 -6.61 -19.07
N PHE A 237 11.32 -7.56 -19.55
CA PHE A 237 12.23 -8.35 -18.73
C PHE A 237 13.66 -7.80 -18.83
N LEU A 238 14.07 -7.04 -17.80
CA LEU A 238 15.39 -6.43 -17.72
C LEU A 238 16.34 -7.31 -16.92
N THR A 239 17.38 -7.82 -17.57
CA THR A 239 18.41 -8.65 -16.91
C THR A 239 19.63 -7.83 -16.52
N GLY A 240 20.43 -8.37 -15.59
CA GLY A 240 21.72 -7.79 -15.24
C GLY A 240 22.39 -8.50 -14.09
N VAL A 241 23.73 -8.45 -14.06
CA VAL A 241 24.51 -9.03 -12.97
C VAL A 241 24.18 -8.36 -11.62
N PRO A 242 24.38 -9.04 -10.48
CA PRO A 242 24.29 -8.40 -9.17
C PRO A 242 25.16 -7.14 -9.10
N GLY A 243 24.63 -6.05 -8.53
CA GLY A 243 25.33 -4.77 -8.48
C GLY A 243 25.31 -3.93 -9.77
N ALA A 244 24.69 -4.40 -10.86
CA ALA A 244 24.59 -3.66 -12.12
C ALA A 244 23.69 -2.40 -12.08
N GLY A 245 23.10 -2.07 -10.92
CA GLY A 245 22.22 -0.92 -10.77
C GLY A 245 20.78 -1.11 -11.26
N LYS A 246 20.30 -2.34 -11.47
CA LYS A 246 18.90 -2.61 -11.93
C LYS A 246 17.84 -1.95 -11.07
N THR A 247 17.92 -2.11 -9.76
CA THR A 247 17.03 -1.47 -8.78
C THR A 247 17.05 0.05 -8.95
N LEU A 248 18.22 0.62 -9.24
CA LEU A 248 18.38 2.05 -9.53
C LEU A 248 17.65 2.47 -10.81
N ALA A 249 17.85 1.73 -11.90
CA ALA A 249 17.13 1.98 -13.16
C ALA A 249 15.62 1.86 -12.96
N GLY A 250 15.16 0.83 -12.25
CA GLY A 250 13.75 0.67 -11.92
C GLY A 250 13.16 1.83 -11.12
N LEU A 251 13.89 2.30 -10.10
CA LEU A 251 13.48 3.48 -9.34
C LEU A 251 13.49 4.75 -10.20
N ASN A 252 14.46 4.93 -11.10
CA ASN A 252 14.49 6.04 -12.05
C ASN A 252 13.28 6.02 -12.97
N ILE A 253 12.95 4.86 -13.55
CA ILE A 253 11.79 4.68 -14.44
C ILE A 253 10.50 5.01 -13.70
N ALA A 254 10.30 4.47 -12.49
CA ALA A 254 9.12 4.78 -11.70
C ALA A 254 9.01 6.29 -11.42
N ASN A 255 10.12 6.93 -11.00
CA ASN A 255 10.12 8.36 -10.73
C ASN A 255 9.87 9.23 -11.96
N GLU A 256 10.46 8.91 -13.11
CA GLU A 256 10.23 9.64 -14.37
C GLU A 256 8.76 9.55 -14.79
N ARG A 257 8.17 8.37 -14.67
CA ARG A 257 6.78 8.12 -15.06
C ARG A 257 5.77 8.85 -14.21
N LEU A 258 6.02 8.93 -12.89
CA LEU A 258 5.18 9.76 -12.02
C LEU A 258 5.12 11.22 -12.50
N LYS A 259 6.15 11.75 -13.19
CA LYS A 259 6.20 13.15 -13.66
C LYS A 259 5.48 13.38 -14.99
N ALA A 260 5.29 12.34 -15.80
CA ALA A 260 4.90 12.49 -17.20
C ALA A 260 3.42 12.88 -17.35
N ASP A 261 2.56 12.34 -16.49
CA ASP A 261 1.10 12.55 -16.53
C ASP A 261 0.51 12.26 -15.13
N GLU A 262 -0.41 13.10 -14.65
CA GLU A 262 -1.11 12.86 -13.37
C GLU A 262 -1.92 11.55 -13.37
N SER A 263 -2.28 11.05 -14.55
CA SER A 263 -2.94 9.76 -14.73
C SER A 263 -1.98 8.57 -14.85
N GLU A 264 -0.67 8.83 -14.97
CA GLU A 264 0.39 7.82 -15.04
C GLU A 264 1.01 7.54 -13.68
N HIS A 265 0.21 6.95 -12.79
CA HIS A 265 0.76 6.45 -11.55
C HIS A 265 1.70 5.26 -11.84
N SER A 266 2.89 5.31 -11.27
CA SER A 266 3.80 4.17 -11.26
C SER A 266 4.19 3.80 -9.84
N VAL A 267 4.51 2.52 -9.64
CA VAL A 267 4.90 2.00 -8.33
C VAL A 267 6.09 1.06 -8.46
N PHE A 268 7.01 1.18 -7.50
CA PHE A 268 8.09 0.22 -7.30
C PHE A 268 7.66 -0.84 -6.28
N LEU A 269 7.59 -2.09 -6.72
CA LEU A 269 7.21 -3.25 -5.90
C LEU A 269 8.43 -4.11 -5.61
N SER A 270 8.55 -4.56 -4.36
CA SER A 270 9.54 -5.57 -3.97
C SER A 270 8.94 -6.55 -2.96
N GLY A 271 9.29 -7.83 -3.12
CA GLY A 271 9.02 -8.89 -2.13
C GLY A 271 9.97 -8.89 -0.94
N ASN A 272 11.09 -8.17 -1.04
CA ASN A 272 12.09 -8.07 0.02
C ASN A 272 11.70 -6.97 1.03
N GLY A 273 10.90 -7.33 2.04
CA GLY A 273 10.46 -6.42 3.10
C GLY A 273 11.59 -5.60 3.73
N PRO A 274 12.70 -6.23 4.18
CA PRO A 274 13.86 -5.51 4.69
C PRO A 274 14.46 -4.48 3.72
N LEU A 275 14.54 -4.79 2.42
CA LEU A 275 15.01 -3.85 1.41
C LEU A 275 14.05 -2.66 1.28
N VAL A 276 12.74 -2.91 1.26
CA VAL A 276 11.71 -1.85 1.24
C VAL A 276 11.87 -0.91 2.43
N ASP A 277 12.08 -1.45 3.63
CA ASP A 277 12.24 -0.65 4.85
C ASP A 277 13.53 0.17 4.82
N VAL A 278 14.65 -0.42 4.37
CA VAL A 278 15.93 0.29 4.22
C VAL A 278 15.83 1.41 3.19
N LEU A 279 15.22 1.16 2.03
CA LEU A 279 15.05 2.18 0.99
C LEU A 279 14.15 3.32 1.46
N ARG A 280 13.04 3.02 2.14
CA ARG A 280 12.15 4.03 2.73
C ARG A 280 12.86 4.85 3.79
N GLU A 281 13.62 4.22 4.68
CA GLU A 281 14.38 4.92 5.73
C GLU A 281 15.46 5.81 5.13
N ALA A 282 16.19 5.35 4.12
CA ALA A 282 17.20 6.15 3.42
C ALA A 282 16.58 7.40 2.79
N LEU A 283 15.50 7.25 2.01
CA LEU A 283 14.78 8.37 1.42
C LEU A 283 14.22 9.34 2.47
N THR A 284 13.70 8.80 3.58
CA THR A 284 13.16 9.61 4.68
C THR A 284 14.25 10.45 5.34
N ARG A 285 15.39 9.82 5.66
CA ARG A 285 16.51 10.48 6.31
C ARG A 285 17.10 11.56 5.42
N ASP A 286 17.37 11.22 4.16
CA ASP A 286 17.96 12.13 3.20
C ASP A 286 17.04 13.34 2.97
N SER A 287 15.73 13.13 2.87
CA SER A 287 14.74 14.22 2.75
C SER A 287 14.86 15.25 3.86
N VAL A 288 14.92 14.76 5.11
CA VAL A 288 15.01 15.60 6.30
C VAL A 288 16.35 16.32 6.34
N GLU A 289 17.44 15.66 5.94
CA GLU A 289 18.76 16.27 5.87
C GLU A 289 18.86 17.34 4.77
N SER A 290 18.36 17.07 3.57
CA SER A 290 18.31 18.03 2.45
C SER A 290 17.46 19.25 2.78
N ALA A 291 16.29 19.05 3.39
CA ALA A 291 15.44 20.15 3.85
C ALA A 291 16.20 21.06 4.82
N LYS A 292 16.88 20.48 5.82
CA LYS A 292 17.71 21.23 6.78
C LYS A 292 18.82 22.03 6.09
N ARG A 293 19.52 21.44 5.11
CA ARG A 293 20.57 22.13 4.33
C ARG A 293 20.01 23.33 3.54
N SER A 294 18.79 23.22 3.04
CA SER A 294 18.07 24.30 2.34
C SER A 294 17.39 25.33 3.25
N GLY A 295 17.58 25.23 4.57
CA GLY A 295 16.94 26.13 5.56
C GLY A 295 15.46 25.82 5.83
N GLN A 296 14.93 24.72 5.29
CA GLN A 296 13.58 24.24 5.54
C GLN A 296 13.56 23.18 6.65
N ARG A 297 12.38 22.95 7.25
CA ARG A 297 12.18 21.88 8.24
C ARG A 297 11.01 21.02 7.81
N ILE A 298 11.30 19.76 7.48
CA ILE A 298 10.30 18.73 7.21
C ILE A 298 10.23 17.79 8.42
N LEU A 299 9.02 17.37 8.80
CA LEU A 299 8.85 16.36 9.84
C LEU A 299 9.23 14.99 9.29
N ARG A 300 9.90 14.16 10.11
CA ARG A 300 10.33 12.82 9.70
C ARG A 300 9.14 11.95 9.25
N THR A 301 8.02 12.03 9.95
CA THR A 301 6.78 11.29 9.61
C THR A 301 6.20 11.72 8.27
N GLU A 302 6.30 13.00 7.93
CA GLU A 302 5.88 13.53 6.63
C GLU A 302 6.76 12.99 5.50
N ALA A 303 8.09 12.98 5.70
CA ALA A 303 9.03 12.39 4.74
C ALA A 303 8.82 10.87 4.57
N GLU A 304 8.54 10.16 5.67
CA GLU A 304 8.26 8.72 5.65
C GLU A 304 6.98 8.40 4.85
N ARG A 305 5.92 9.20 5.01
CA ARG A 305 4.67 9.03 4.26
C ARG A 305 4.89 9.15 2.75
N LYS A 306 5.67 10.15 2.35
CA LYS A 306 6.06 10.38 0.94
C LYS A 306 6.87 9.20 0.39
N ALA A 307 7.81 8.66 1.18
CA ALA A 307 8.59 7.48 0.79
C ALA A 307 7.73 6.21 0.64
N LYS A 308 6.71 6.03 1.50
CA LYS A 308 5.77 4.90 1.44
C LYS A 308 4.88 4.89 0.19
N ALA A 309 4.53 6.08 -0.33
CA ALA A 309 3.77 6.19 -1.56
C ALA A 309 4.56 5.62 -2.76
N PHE A 310 5.87 5.90 -2.79
CA PHE A 310 6.76 5.57 -3.90
C PHE A 310 7.20 4.10 -3.94
N ILE A 311 7.64 3.56 -2.79
CA ILE A 311 8.15 2.19 -2.67
C ILE A 311 7.15 1.38 -1.88
N GLN A 312 6.60 0.32 -2.47
CA GLN A 312 5.58 -0.53 -1.85
C GLN A 312 6.02 -1.99 -1.75
N ASN A 313 5.52 -2.67 -0.72
CA ASN A 313 5.68 -4.10 -0.57
C ASN A 313 4.66 -4.81 -1.48
N ILE A 314 5.09 -5.79 -2.26
CA ILE A 314 4.22 -6.56 -3.17
C ILE A 314 3.03 -7.20 -2.45
N HIS A 315 3.19 -7.64 -1.20
CA HIS A 315 2.13 -8.26 -0.43
C HIS A 315 1.01 -7.27 -0.09
N HIS A 316 1.34 -6.01 0.18
CA HIS A 316 0.34 -4.97 0.41
C HIS A 316 -0.44 -4.66 -0.87
N PHE A 317 0.27 -4.56 -2.00
CA PHE A 317 -0.35 -4.39 -3.31
C PHE A 317 -1.27 -5.56 -3.66
N ARG A 318 -0.83 -6.80 -3.44
CA ARG A 318 -1.63 -8.00 -3.67
C ARG A 318 -2.90 -8.00 -2.83
N ASP A 319 -2.74 -7.83 -1.51
CA ASP A 319 -3.84 -7.93 -0.54
C ASP A 319 -4.91 -6.85 -0.73
N ASP A 320 -4.53 -5.67 -1.24
CA ASP A 320 -5.42 -4.59 -1.64
C ASP A 320 -6.23 -4.98 -2.90
N ASN A 321 -5.54 -5.42 -3.95
CA ASN A 321 -6.16 -5.77 -5.24
C ASN A 321 -6.99 -7.07 -5.21
N LEU A 322 -6.89 -7.87 -4.14
CA LEU A 322 -7.76 -9.04 -3.90
C LEU A 322 -9.20 -8.64 -3.55
N ARG A 323 -9.42 -7.38 -3.16
CA ARG A 323 -10.70 -6.89 -2.65
C ARG A 323 -11.58 -6.28 -3.73
N THR A 324 -10.98 -5.86 -4.84
CA THR A 324 -11.64 -5.14 -5.91
C THR A 324 -11.40 -5.83 -7.26
N PRO A 325 -12.40 -5.93 -8.14
CA PRO A 325 -12.21 -6.34 -9.52
C PRO A 325 -11.74 -5.18 -10.42
N HIS A 326 -11.73 -3.95 -9.92
CA HIS A 326 -11.29 -2.79 -10.68
C HIS A 326 -9.77 -2.79 -10.88
N ALA A 327 -9.34 -2.13 -11.96
CA ALA A 327 -7.93 -1.89 -12.20
C ALA A 327 -7.32 -1.03 -11.09
N PRO A 328 -6.05 -1.26 -10.71
CA PRO A 328 -5.34 -0.35 -9.84
C PRO A 328 -5.20 1.02 -10.51
N ILE A 329 -4.81 2.05 -9.75
CA ILE A 329 -4.51 3.35 -10.35
C ILE A 329 -3.21 3.32 -11.14
N GLU A 330 -2.31 2.39 -10.80
CA GLU A 330 -0.97 2.31 -11.38
C GLU A 330 -1.00 1.74 -12.79
N LYS A 331 -0.52 2.54 -13.75
CA LYS A 331 -0.34 2.14 -15.15
C LYS A 331 0.98 1.44 -15.38
N VAL A 332 2.00 1.74 -14.57
CA VAL A 332 3.34 1.20 -14.71
C VAL A 332 3.78 0.56 -13.40
N VAL A 333 4.08 -0.72 -13.42
CA VAL A 333 4.63 -1.44 -12.26
C VAL A 333 6.07 -1.83 -12.53
N VAL A 334 6.98 -1.42 -11.64
CA VAL A 334 8.35 -1.91 -11.62
C VAL A 334 8.46 -2.96 -10.53
N PHE A 335 8.75 -4.21 -10.89
CA PHE A 335 8.89 -5.31 -9.95
C PHE A 335 10.35 -5.74 -9.81
N ASP A 336 10.91 -5.52 -8.61
CA ASP A 336 12.26 -5.89 -8.25
C ASP A 336 12.39 -7.37 -7.89
N GLU A 337 13.52 -7.97 -8.27
CA GLU A 337 13.83 -9.39 -8.09
C GLU A 337 12.70 -10.31 -8.61
N ALA A 338 12.18 -10.02 -9.80
CA ALA A 338 11.02 -10.71 -10.37
C ALA A 338 11.19 -12.25 -10.48
N GLN A 339 12.43 -12.74 -10.53
CA GLN A 339 12.73 -14.17 -10.51
C GLN A 339 12.44 -14.85 -9.16
N ARG A 340 12.33 -14.09 -8.07
CA ARG A 340 12.00 -14.58 -6.72
C ARG A 340 10.51 -14.62 -6.43
N ALA A 341 9.67 -14.27 -7.41
CA ALA A 341 8.22 -14.31 -7.25
C ALA A 341 7.76 -15.73 -6.91
N TRP A 342 6.73 -15.87 -6.07
CA TRP A 342 6.29 -17.19 -5.61
C TRP A 342 5.54 -17.99 -6.68
N GLN A 343 5.84 -19.29 -6.76
CA GLN A 343 5.10 -20.28 -7.54
C GLN A 343 3.68 -20.45 -6.98
N LYS A 344 2.81 -20.98 -7.84
CA LYS A 344 1.40 -21.23 -7.54
C LYS A 344 1.20 -21.96 -6.22
N GLU A 345 1.89 -23.07 -5.97
CA GLU A 345 1.74 -23.87 -4.75
C GLU A 345 2.07 -23.06 -3.48
N GLN A 346 3.12 -22.24 -3.54
CA GLN A 346 3.56 -21.41 -2.43
C GLN A 346 2.55 -20.30 -2.13
N VAL A 347 2.03 -19.63 -3.18
CA VAL A 347 0.99 -18.61 -3.00
C VAL A 347 -0.32 -19.25 -2.52
N SER A 348 -0.78 -20.35 -3.14
CA SER A 348 -1.99 -21.07 -2.72
C SER A 348 -1.89 -21.50 -1.25
N LYS A 349 -0.75 -22.05 -0.83
CA LYS A 349 -0.51 -22.43 0.57
C LYS A 349 -0.55 -21.22 1.50
N PHE A 350 0.11 -20.12 1.15
CA PHE A 350 0.06 -18.88 1.93
C PHE A 350 -1.38 -18.35 2.03
N MET A 351 -2.10 -18.30 0.92
CA MET A 351 -3.47 -17.80 0.83
C MET A 351 -4.44 -18.67 1.63
N GLN A 352 -4.29 -19.99 1.58
CA GLN A 352 -5.07 -20.92 2.37
C GLN A 352 -4.78 -20.76 3.88
N GLN A 353 -3.50 -20.75 4.26
CA GLN A 353 -3.09 -20.78 5.67
C GLN A 353 -3.23 -19.43 6.38
N LYS A 354 -2.93 -18.32 5.69
CA LYS A 354 -2.88 -16.97 6.29
C LYS A 354 -4.08 -16.10 5.93
N LYS A 355 -4.71 -16.34 4.78
CA LYS A 355 -5.83 -15.52 4.29
C LYS A 355 -7.16 -16.28 4.29
N GLY A 356 -7.16 -17.60 4.55
CA GLY A 356 -8.36 -18.44 4.53
C GLY A 356 -8.98 -18.60 3.13
N ILE A 357 -8.23 -18.28 2.07
CA ILE A 357 -8.69 -18.39 0.68
C ILE A 357 -8.20 -19.74 0.14
N THR A 358 -9.10 -20.72 0.08
CA THR A 358 -8.78 -22.11 -0.27
C THR A 358 -8.63 -22.34 -1.77
N ASN A 359 -9.23 -21.48 -2.59
CA ASN A 359 -9.32 -21.67 -4.04
C ASN A 359 -8.46 -20.64 -4.80
N PHE A 360 -7.43 -20.10 -4.15
CA PHE A 360 -6.47 -19.23 -4.84
C PHE A 360 -5.56 -20.11 -5.69
N ASP A 361 -5.58 -19.91 -7.01
CA ASP A 361 -5.05 -20.86 -7.99
C ASP A 361 -4.11 -20.19 -9.02
N MET A 362 -3.34 -19.20 -8.58
CA MET A 362 -2.42 -18.41 -9.40
C MET A 362 -1.04 -18.33 -8.75
N SER A 363 0.01 -18.19 -9.54
CA SER A 363 1.33 -17.76 -9.06
C SER A 363 1.36 -16.25 -8.84
N GLU A 364 2.41 -15.74 -8.17
CA GLU A 364 2.56 -14.29 -7.97
C GLU A 364 2.76 -13.52 -9.29
N PRO A 365 3.55 -14.02 -10.27
CA PRO A 365 3.59 -13.47 -11.62
C PRO A 365 2.22 -13.40 -12.28
N GLU A 366 1.51 -14.53 -12.32
CA GLU A 366 0.19 -14.60 -12.95
C GLU A 366 -0.78 -13.61 -12.30
N TYR A 367 -0.77 -13.55 -10.97
CA TYR A 367 -1.64 -12.64 -10.24
C TYR A 367 -1.32 -11.18 -10.52
N LEU A 368 -0.05 -10.78 -10.55
CA LEU A 368 0.31 -9.39 -10.89
C LEU A 368 -0.13 -9.04 -12.31
N ILE A 369 0.13 -9.91 -13.28
CA ILE A 369 -0.34 -9.71 -14.66
C ILE A 369 -1.87 -9.59 -14.67
N SER A 370 -2.59 -10.48 -13.97
CA SER A 370 -4.06 -10.44 -13.88
C SER A 370 -4.61 -9.13 -13.31
N VAL A 371 -3.89 -8.51 -12.37
CA VAL A 371 -4.28 -7.23 -11.76
C VAL A 371 -4.08 -6.09 -12.75
N MET A 372 -2.95 -6.06 -13.41
CA MET A 372 -2.63 -5.03 -14.41
C MET A 372 -3.44 -5.21 -15.70
N ASP A 373 -3.85 -6.43 -16.03
CA ASP A 373 -4.67 -6.75 -17.20
C ASP A 373 -6.10 -6.20 -17.09
N ARG A 374 -6.53 -5.80 -15.88
CA ARG A 374 -7.81 -5.11 -15.66
C ARG A 374 -7.88 -3.74 -16.31
N HIS A 375 -6.75 -3.13 -16.67
CA HIS A 375 -6.73 -1.91 -17.48
C HIS A 375 -7.25 -2.21 -18.89
N GLU A 376 -8.20 -1.43 -19.39
CA GLU A 376 -8.79 -1.64 -20.73
C GLU A 376 -7.98 -0.99 -21.85
N ASP A 377 -7.21 0.05 -21.53
CA ASP A 377 -6.46 0.88 -22.46
C ASP A 377 -5.00 0.44 -22.60
N TRP A 378 -4.18 0.65 -21.57
CA TRP A 378 -2.75 0.35 -21.59
C TRP A 378 -2.21 0.18 -20.17
N CYS A 379 -1.13 -0.58 -20.05
CA CYS A 379 -0.30 -0.67 -18.86
C CYS A 379 1.05 -1.29 -19.21
N ALA A 380 2.02 -1.17 -18.30
CA ALA A 380 3.33 -1.78 -18.44
C ALA A 380 3.80 -2.44 -17.14
N ILE A 381 4.45 -3.60 -17.25
CA ILE A 381 5.16 -4.27 -16.15
C ILE A 381 6.64 -4.34 -16.50
N ILE A 382 7.51 -3.86 -15.62
CA ILE A 382 8.97 -3.92 -15.76
C ILE A 382 9.51 -4.90 -14.72
N CYS A 383 9.90 -6.08 -15.17
CA CYS A 383 10.49 -7.13 -14.34
C CYS A 383 12.01 -6.95 -14.29
N LEU A 384 12.54 -6.58 -13.12
CA LEU A 384 13.98 -6.50 -12.89
C LEU A 384 14.50 -7.87 -12.44
N ILE A 385 15.34 -8.50 -13.26
CA ILE A 385 15.84 -9.85 -13.04
C ILE A 385 17.35 -9.83 -12.75
N GLY A 386 17.73 -10.38 -11.60
CA GLY A 386 19.14 -10.60 -11.26
C GLY A 386 19.70 -11.88 -11.86
N GLY A 387 21.00 -11.90 -12.17
CA GLY A 387 21.72 -13.12 -12.63
C GLY A 387 21.95 -14.19 -11.55
N GLY A 388 21.07 -14.28 -10.55
CA GLY A 388 21.11 -15.31 -9.50
C GLY A 388 19.95 -16.28 -9.64
N GLN A 389 20.18 -17.56 -9.34
CA GLN A 389 19.15 -18.59 -9.31
C GLN A 389 18.15 -18.34 -8.16
N GLU A 390 17.00 -19.00 -8.26
CA GLU A 390 16.01 -19.16 -7.19
C GLU A 390 16.73 -19.56 -5.88
N ILE A 391 16.61 -18.72 -4.86
CA ILE A 391 17.34 -18.89 -3.60
C ILE A 391 16.51 -19.70 -2.60
N ASN A 392 15.19 -19.52 -2.64
CA ASN A 392 14.28 -20.17 -1.72
C ASN A 392 13.38 -21.18 -2.42
N THR A 393 12.92 -22.18 -1.67
CA THR A 393 11.94 -23.16 -2.13
C THR A 393 10.62 -22.46 -2.48
N GLY A 394 10.09 -22.72 -3.68
CA GLY A 394 8.82 -22.17 -4.16
C GLY A 394 8.93 -20.84 -4.90
N GLU A 395 10.13 -20.40 -5.29
CA GLU A 395 10.34 -19.29 -6.23
C GLU A 395 10.17 -19.76 -7.68
N ALA A 396 9.49 -18.98 -8.52
CA ALA A 396 8.97 -19.40 -9.83
C ALA A 396 9.92 -19.16 -11.01
N GLY A 397 10.98 -18.39 -10.78
CA GLY A 397 11.90 -17.97 -11.83
C GLY A 397 11.22 -17.13 -12.91
N VAL A 398 11.90 -16.96 -14.04
CA VAL A 398 11.34 -16.27 -15.21
C VAL A 398 10.31 -17.14 -15.94
N SER A 399 10.45 -18.46 -15.87
CA SER A 399 9.60 -19.44 -16.56
C SER A 399 8.10 -19.21 -16.30
N GLU A 400 7.71 -18.97 -15.06
CA GLU A 400 6.31 -18.77 -14.68
C GLU A 400 5.68 -17.50 -15.27
N TRP A 401 6.49 -16.43 -15.43
CA TRP A 401 6.05 -15.22 -16.12
C TRP A 401 5.74 -15.52 -17.58
N ILE A 402 6.65 -16.21 -18.26
CA ILE A 402 6.51 -16.56 -19.68
C ILE A 402 5.36 -17.55 -19.88
N GLU A 403 5.20 -18.53 -18.99
CA GLU A 403 4.08 -19.49 -19.03
C GLU A 403 2.72 -18.78 -18.88
N SER A 404 2.61 -17.82 -17.96
CA SER A 404 1.40 -17.01 -17.78
C SER A 404 1.04 -16.22 -19.04
N LEU A 405 2.04 -15.59 -19.67
CA LEU A 405 1.87 -14.85 -20.92
C LEU A 405 1.47 -15.78 -22.07
N LYS A 406 2.13 -16.92 -22.19
CA LYS A 406 1.87 -17.94 -23.21
C LYS A 406 0.46 -18.53 -23.11
N THR A 407 -0.03 -18.78 -21.90
CA THR A 407 -1.28 -19.54 -21.71
C THR A 407 -2.50 -18.66 -21.52
N LYS A 408 -2.36 -17.49 -20.88
CA LYS A 408 -3.49 -16.65 -20.43
C LYS A 408 -3.47 -15.23 -21.00
N TYR A 409 -2.29 -14.66 -21.24
CA TYR A 409 -2.14 -13.23 -21.57
C TYR A 409 -1.39 -13.00 -22.89
N GLN A 410 -1.76 -13.74 -23.94
CA GLN A 410 -1.09 -13.73 -25.25
C GLN A 410 -1.18 -12.38 -26.00
N SER A 411 -2.09 -11.49 -25.59
CA SER A 411 -2.25 -10.15 -26.17
C SER A 411 -1.22 -9.14 -25.67
N TRP A 412 -0.41 -9.50 -24.67
CA TRP A 412 0.62 -8.62 -24.12
C TRP A 412 1.87 -8.61 -25.01
N ASP A 413 2.40 -7.42 -25.27
CA ASP A 413 3.67 -7.26 -25.97
C ASP A 413 4.82 -7.58 -25.00
N ILE A 414 5.66 -8.53 -25.38
CA ILE A 414 6.76 -9.00 -24.53
C ILE A 414 8.07 -8.41 -25.02
N TYR A 415 8.81 -7.74 -24.15
CA TYR A 415 10.14 -7.21 -24.44
C TYR A 415 11.16 -7.85 -23.49
N TYR A 416 12.31 -8.27 -24.00
CA TYR A 416 13.30 -8.94 -23.18
C TYR A 416 14.74 -8.65 -23.62
N SER A 417 15.66 -8.66 -22.66
CA SER A 417 17.10 -8.62 -22.94
C SER A 417 17.58 -9.93 -23.57
N ASP A 418 18.44 -9.83 -24.57
CA ASP A 418 19.14 -10.94 -25.23
C ASP A 418 19.66 -12.04 -24.28
N LYS A 419 20.15 -11.64 -23.10
CA LYS A 419 20.65 -12.54 -22.05
C LYS A 419 19.65 -13.58 -21.58
N ILE A 420 18.35 -13.31 -21.63
CA ILE A 420 17.34 -14.29 -21.20
C ILE A 420 17.46 -15.59 -21.99
N LEU A 421 17.71 -15.48 -23.30
CA LEU A 421 17.89 -16.62 -24.19
C LEU A 421 19.36 -17.05 -24.31
N ALA A 422 20.30 -16.11 -24.22
CA ALA A 422 21.74 -16.41 -24.35
C ALA A 422 22.32 -17.14 -23.12
N GLU A 423 21.72 -16.95 -21.93
CA GLU A 423 22.13 -17.59 -20.68
C GLU A 423 20.98 -18.43 -20.08
N PRO A 424 20.56 -19.52 -20.73
CA PRO A 424 19.36 -20.27 -20.35
C PRO A 424 19.47 -20.92 -18.96
N ASN A 425 20.68 -21.30 -18.55
CA ASN A 425 20.91 -21.86 -17.21
C ASN A 425 20.75 -20.83 -16.08
N THR A 426 20.80 -19.54 -16.41
CA THR A 426 20.67 -18.43 -15.47
C THR A 426 19.25 -17.90 -15.41
N TYR A 427 18.59 -17.71 -16.58
CA TYR A 427 17.33 -16.98 -16.65
C TYR A 427 16.14 -17.84 -17.10
N LEU A 428 16.26 -18.61 -18.18
CA LEU A 428 15.15 -19.39 -18.75
C LEU A 428 15.64 -20.74 -19.28
N ASN A 429 15.50 -21.78 -18.44
CA ASN A 429 16.03 -23.12 -18.72
C ASN A 429 15.05 -24.03 -19.49
N ASN A 430 13.81 -23.59 -19.71
CA ASN A 430 12.78 -24.35 -20.39
C ASN A 430 12.80 -24.06 -21.90
N LEU A 431 13.23 -25.03 -22.70
CA LEU A 431 13.39 -24.90 -24.15
C LEU A 431 12.07 -24.55 -24.89
N ASP A 432 10.94 -25.10 -24.45
CA ASP A 432 9.63 -24.81 -25.06
C ASP A 432 9.22 -23.35 -24.83
N LEU A 433 9.48 -22.82 -23.63
CA LEU A 433 9.24 -21.42 -23.30
C LEU A 433 10.22 -20.50 -24.03
N SER A 434 11.50 -20.88 -24.12
CA SER A 434 12.51 -20.11 -24.85
C SER A 434 12.18 -19.98 -26.34
N ASN A 435 11.81 -21.08 -27.00
CA ASN A 435 11.41 -21.07 -28.41
C ASN A 435 10.13 -20.24 -28.62
N TRP A 436 9.18 -20.34 -27.71
CA TRP A 436 7.95 -19.55 -27.78
C TRP A 436 8.23 -18.05 -27.61
N LEU A 437 9.07 -17.69 -26.64
CA LEU A 437 9.49 -16.31 -26.37
C LEU A 437 10.25 -15.71 -27.56
N GLU A 438 11.13 -16.48 -28.22
CA GLU A 438 11.84 -16.03 -29.42
C GLU A 438 10.89 -15.69 -30.58
N GLN A 439 9.76 -16.41 -30.69
CA GLN A 439 8.78 -16.21 -31.76
C GLN A 439 7.77 -15.10 -31.48
N HIS A 440 7.46 -14.84 -30.20
CA HIS A 440 6.36 -13.93 -29.79
C HIS A 440 6.83 -12.68 -29.06
N GLY A 441 8.09 -12.63 -28.63
CA GLY A 441 8.68 -11.49 -27.93
C GLY A 441 9.57 -10.64 -28.83
N HIS A 442 9.86 -9.45 -28.33
CA HIS A 442 10.72 -8.44 -28.93
C HIS A 442 12.04 -8.40 -28.16
N GLN A 443 13.07 -9.02 -28.72
CA GLN A 443 14.43 -8.92 -28.17
C GLN A 443 14.95 -7.48 -28.30
N LYS A 444 15.52 -6.96 -27.21
CA LYS A 444 16.24 -5.68 -27.16
C LYS A 444 17.60 -5.88 -26.47
N ASN A 445 18.58 -5.05 -26.84
CA ASN A 445 19.94 -5.11 -26.29
C ASN A 445 20.16 -4.10 -25.18
#